data_AF-A0A7S2KKV3-F1
#
_entry.id   AF-A0A7S2KKV3-F1
#
_cell.length_a   1.000
_cell.length_b   1.000
_cell.length_c   1.000
_cell.angle_alpha   90.00
_cell.angle_beta   90.00
_cell.angle_gamma   90.00
#
_symmetry.space_group_name_H-M   'P 1'
#
loop_
_entity.id
_entity.type
_entity.pdbx_description
1 polymer ?
#
loop_
_entity_poly.entity_id
_entity_poly.type
_entity_poly.pdbx_seq_one_letter_code
_entity_poly.pdbx_strand_id
1 'polypeptide(L)'
;MMNIVDHFDSLLSLSEGEVPVCTGCIKKVDGDKLKSCSACFKAKYCSRECQKKDWKMHKKVCVNAKTPLRFTVGDRVRCAAGGEWDPWKKGTIVGLFMLDDKYPYVILCDDGEQVRAPEDTDIFIQKIPEECLYLAGADGKPLTPITAHNPVKDPAAELRQEALFKES
;
A
#
# COMPACT_ATOMS: atom_id res chain seq x y z
N MET A 1 -28.09 -51.89 -0.99
CA MET A 1 -26.73 -51.51 -1.42
C MET A 1 -26.71 -49.99 -1.41
N MET A 2 -25.81 -49.40 -0.63
CA MET A 2 -25.75 -47.96 -0.38
C MET A 2 -25.18 -47.25 -1.61
N ASN A 3 -25.79 -46.14 -2.04
CA ASN A 3 -25.41 -45.41 -3.25
C ASN A 3 -24.25 -44.45 -2.97
N ILE A 4 -23.30 -44.40 -3.90
CA ILE A 4 -22.02 -43.67 -3.80
C ILE A 4 -22.14 -42.14 -3.90
N VAL A 5 -23.35 -41.62 -4.15
CA VAL A 5 -23.62 -40.18 -4.27
C VAL A 5 -24.05 -39.53 -2.97
N ASP A 6 -24.47 -40.31 -1.97
CA ASP A 6 -24.86 -39.78 -0.65
C ASP A 6 -23.65 -39.57 0.30
N HIS A 7 -22.43 -39.84 -0.19
CA HIS A 7 -21.20 -39.70 0.60
C HIS A 7 -20.36 -38.46 0.24
N PHE A 8 -20.64 -37.81 -0.90
CA PHE A 8 -19.84 -36.67 -1.36
C PHE A 8 -20.28 -35.33 -0.74
N ASP A 9 -21.55 -35.20 -0.33
CA ASP A 9 -22.05 -34.06 0.45
C ASP A 9 -21.62 -34.07 1.93
N SER A 10 -21.04 -35.19 2.42
CA SER A 10 -20.49 -35.29 3.77
C SER A 10 -19.06 -34.71 3.88
N LEU A 11 -18.31 -34.72 2.77
CA LEU A 11 -16.91 -34.24 2.74
C LEU A 11 -16.77 -32.74 2.45
N LEU A 12 -17.82 -32.09 1.93
CA LEU A 12 -17.86 -30.64 1.66
C LEU A 12 -18.44 -29.81 2.84
N SER A 13 -18.59 -30.41 4.03
CA SER A 13 -19.23 -29.78 5.21
C SER A 13 -18.27 -29.42 6.36
N LEU A 14 -16.94 -29.56 6.21
CA LEU A 14 -15.99 -29.34 7.31
C LEU A 14 -15.04 -28.14 7.12
N SER A 15 -15.46 -27.09 6.42
CA SER A 15 -14.98 -25.76 6.81
C SER A 15 -15.91 -25.26 7.91
N GLU A 16 -15.71 -25.77 9.14
CA GLU A 16 -16.32 -25.19 10.34
C GLU A 16 -15.99 -23.69 10.32
N GLY A 17 -17.00 -22.86 10.03
CA GLY A 17 -16.83 -21.42 9.97
C GLY A 17 -16.17 -20.97 11.26
N GLU A 18 -15.03 -20.30 11.15
CA GLU A 18 -14.28 -19.83 12.30
C GLU A 18 -15.21 -19.04 13.23
N VAL A 19 -15.53 -19.63 14.39
CA VAL A 19 -16.43 -18.99 15.35
C VAL A 19 -15.74 -17.71 15.81
N PRO A 20 -16.31 -16.54 15.53
CA PRO A 20 -15.58 -15.31 15.73
C PRO A 20 -15.40 -15.06 17.24
N VAL A 21 -14.20 -14.60 17.60
CA VAL A 21 -13.76 -14.47 18.99
C VAL A 21 -13.71 -13.00 19.37
N CYS A 22 -14.14 -12.68 20.60
CA CYS A 22 -13.96 -11.34 21.14
C CYS A 22 -12.48 -11.07 21.45
N THR A 23 -11.90 -10.00 20.88
CA THR A 23 -10.51 -9.60 21.12
C THR A 23 -10.23 -9.27 22.60
N GLY A 24 -11.21 -8.73 23.33
CA GLY A 24 -11.01 -8.30 24.72
C GLY A 24 -11.17 -9.39 25.80
N CYS A 25 -11.90 -10.47 25.52
CA CYS A 25 -12.14 -11.54 26.50
C CYS A 25 -11.86 -12.96 25.98
N ILE A 26 -11.51 -13.09 24.69
CA ILE A 26 -11.11 -14.34 24.02
C ILE A 26 -12.20 -15.42 23.99
N LYS A 27 -13.43 -15.08 24.40
CA LYS A 27 -14.57 -15.99 24.33
C LYS A 27 -15.07 -16.07 22.89
N LYS A 28 -15.44 -17.29 22.46
CA LYS A 28 -16.24 -17.53 21.25
C LYS A 28 -17.61 -16.88 21.44
N VAL A 29 -18.05 -16.14 20.44
CA VAL A 29 -19.32 -15.43 20.45
C VAL A 29 -19.94 -15.57 19.06
N ASP A 30 -21.26 -15.70 18.98
CA ASP A 30 -21.96 -15.67 17.68
C ASP A 30 -21.56 -14.40 16.91
N GLY A 31 -21.27 -14.53 15.61
CA GLY A 31 -20.75 -13.41 14.81
C GLY A 31 -21.60 -12.15 14.86
N ASP A 32 -22.91 -12.32 14.88
CA ASP A 32 -23.89 -11.23 14.93
C ASP A 32 -23.87 -10.45 16.25
N LYS A 33 -23.29 -11.02 17.31
CA LYS A 33 -23.20 -10.40 18.64
C LYS A 33 -21.89 -9.64 18.86
N LEU A 34 -20.95 -9.72 17.90
CA LEU A 34 -19.71 -8.97 17.97
C LEU A 34 -19.85 -7.60 17.32
N LYS A 35 -19.29 -6.60 17.99
CA LYS A 35 -19.20 -5.22 17.51
C LYS A 35 -17.77 -4.93 17.09
N SER A 36 -17.58 -4.42 15.88
CA SER A 36 -16.26 -4.02 15.40
C SER A 36 -15.82 -2.70 16.04
N CYS A 37 -14.51 -2.51 16.20
CA CYS A 37 -13.94 -1.22 16.55
C CYS A 37 -14.33 -0.18 15.48
N SER A 38 -14.91 0.94 15.88
CA SER A 38 -15.41 1.97 14.95
C SER A 38 -14.31 2.73 14.20
N ALA A 39 -13.06 2.63 14.65
CA ALA A 39 -11.91 3.23 13.98
C ALA A 39 -11.32 2.26 12.95
N CYS A 40 -10.86 1.09 13.39
CA CYS A 40 -10.12 0.18 12.51
C CYS A 40 -10.97 -0.88 11.81
N PHE A 41 -12.19 -1.15 12.30
CA PHE A 41 -13.10 -2.23 11.87
C PHE A 41 -12.51 -3.67 11.93
N LYS A 42 -11.21 -3.82 12.22
CA LYS A 42 -10.47 -5.09 12.31
C LYS A 42 -10.72 -5.83 13.63
N ALA A 43 -10.66 -5.14 14.77
CA ALA A 43 -10.89 -5.76 16.09
C ALA A 43 -12.38 -5.91 16.40
N LYS A 44 -12.77 -7.04 17.03
CA LYS A 44 -14.18 -7.40 17.33
C LYS A 44 -14.38 -7.60 18.83
N TYR A 45 -15.46 -7.06 19.38
CA TYR A 45 -15.75 -7.10 20.81
C TYR A 45 -17.20 -7.48 21.09
N CYS A 46 -17.44 -8.33 22.08
CA CYS A 46 -18.81 -8.66 22.50
C CYS A 46 -19.50 -7.52 23.27
N SER A 47 -18.72 -6.57 23.78
CA SER A 47 -19.23 -5.43 24.54
C SER A 47 -18.28 -4.23 24.53
N ARG A 48 -18.79 -3.05 24.89
CA ARG A 48 -17.99 -1.82 25.00
C ARG A 48 -16.97 -1.92 26.14
N GLU A 49 -17.27 -2.70 27.17
CA GLU A 49 -16.40 -2.97 28.30
C GLU A 49 -15.18 -3.78 27.86
N CYS A 50 -15.38 -4.80 27.01
CA CYS A 50 -14.28 -5.57 26.43
C CYS A 50 -13.36 -4.68 25.57
N GLN A 51 -13.94 -3.78 24.77
CA GLN A 51 -13.16 -2.80 23.99
C GLN A 51 -12.36 -1.86 24.90
N LYS A 52 -12.97 -1.29 25.95
CA LYS A 52 -12.29 -0.37 26.90
C LYS A 52 -11.16 -1.06 27.64
N LYS A 53 -11.35 -2.32 28.04
CA LYS A 53 -10.33 -3.12 28.72
C LYS A 53 -9.12 -3.36 27.82
N ASP A 54 -9.37 -3.71 26.56
CA ASP A 54 -8.33 -3.93 25.56
C ASP A 54 -7.68 -2.63 25.06
N TRP A 55 -8.36 -1.48 25.19
CA TRP A 55 -7.95 -0.21 24.59
C TRP A 55 -6.49 0.19 24.84
N LYS A 56 -5.96 -0.06 26.05
CA LYS A 56 -4.56 0.28 26.37
C LYS A 56 -3.55 -0.40 25.44
N MET A 57 -3.86 -1.62 25.01
CA MET A 57 -3.05 -2.40 24.07
C MET A 57 -3.51 -2.14 22.63
N HIS A 58 -4.82 -2.23 22.38
CA HIS A 58 -5.39 -2.05 21.04
C HIS A 58 -5.01 -0.70 20.41
N LYS A 59 -5.04 0.41 21.16
CA LYS A 59 -4.75 1.75 20.61
C LYS A 59 -3.38 1.85 19.93
N LYS A 60 -2.41 1.01 20.33
CA LYS A 60 -1.07 0.99 19.76
C LYS A 60 -1.05 0.39 18.35
N VAL A 61 -2.05 -0.43 18.02
CA VAL A 61 -2.18 -1.15 16.75
C VAL A 61 -3.48 -0.79 16.02
N CYS A 62 -4.25 0.15 16.57
CA CYS A 62 -5.53 0.60 16.01
C CYS A 62 -5.25 1.54 14.84
N VAL A 63 -5.13 0.98 13.64
CA VAL A 63 -5.02 1.76 12.40
C VAL A 63 -6.44 2.08 11.92
N ASN A 64 -6.82 3.35 11.96
CA ASN A 64 -8.14 3.80 11.51
C ASN A 64 -8.33 3.42 10.04
N ALA A 65 -9.39 2.68 9.71
CA ALA A 65 -9.68 2.29 8.33
C ALA A 65 -10.10 3.50 7.47
N LYS A 66 -10.37 4.64 8.11
CA LYS A 66 -10.71 5.92 7.47
C LYS A 66 -9.65 6.99 7.77
N THR A 67 -8.36 6.64 7.81
CA THR A 67 -7.36 7.70 7.62
C THR A 67 -7.55 8.30 6.23
N PRO A 68 -7.44 9.63 6.07
CA PRO A 68 -7.39 10.21 4.74
C PRO A 68 -6.26 9.53 3.97
N LEU A 69 -6.58 9.07 2.76
CA LEU A 69 -5.61 8.45 1.87
C LEU A 69 -4.46 9.43 1.61
N ARG A 70 -3.22 8.94 1.73
CA ARG A 70 -2.00 9.74 1.49
C ARG A 70 -1.88 10.23 0.05
N PHE A 71 -2.51 9.53 -0.89
CA PHE A 71 -2.46 9.84 -2.31
C PHE A 71 -3.86 10.03 -2.89
N THR A 72 -3.90 10.67 -4.05
CA THR A 72 -5.09 11.04 -4.81
C THR A 72 -5.01 10.52 -6.23
N VAL A 73 -6.14 10.52 -6.95
CA VAL A 73 -6.16 10.18 -8.38
C VAL A 73 -5.24 11.14 -9.13
N GLY A 74 -4.36 10.59 -9.96
CA GLY A 74 -3.35 11.31 -10.72
C GLY A 74 -1.95 11.26 -10.11
N ASP A 75 -1.80 10.87 -8.83
CA ASP A 75 -0.48 10.78 -8.21
C ASP A 75 0.37 9.67 -8.82
N ARG A 76 1.67 9.98 -9.00
CA ARG A 76 2.70 9.03 -9.45
C ARG A 76 3.28 8.26 -8.28
N VAL A 77 3.13 6.94 -8.34
CA VAL A 77 3.48 6.02 -7.24
C VAL A 77 4.21 4.79 -7.77
N ARG A 78 4.93 4.12 -6.87
CA ARG A 78 5.32 2.73 -7.08
C ARG A 78 4.44 1.82 -6.22
N CYS A 79 3.96 0.73 -6.80
CA CYS A 79 3.12 -0.27 -6.14
C CYS A 79 3.78 -1.65 -6.14
N ALA A 80 3.56 -2.43 -5.09
CA ALA A 80 4.03 -3.80 -5.02
C ALA A 80 3.22 -4.68 -5.99
N ALA A 81 3.90 -5.30 -6.96
CA ALA A 81 3.28 -6.13 -8.00
C ALA A 81 3.73 -7.60 -7.96
N GLY A 82 4.77 -7.94 -7.17
CA GLY A 82 5.31 -9.29 -7.06
C GLY A 82 6.13 -9.69 -8.30
N GLY A 83 7.44 -9.78 -8.12
CA GLY A 83 8.41 -10.12 -9.17
C GLY A 83 9.73 -10.61 -8.56
N GLU A 84 10.53 -11.33 -9.34
CA GLU A 84 11.72 -12.04 -8.85
C GLU A 84 12.89 -11.08 -8.49
N TRP A 85 13.08 -10.01 -9.26
CA TRP A 85 14.25 -9.11 -9.14
C TRP A 85 13.89 -7.66 -8.78
N ASP A 86 12.70 -7.18 -9.17
CA ASP A 86 12.12 -5.92 -8.69
C ASP A 86 10.63 -6.12 -8.42
N PRO A 87 10.20 -6.15 -7.15
CA PRO A 87 8.79 -6.37 -6.81
C PRO A 87 7.93 -5.12 -7.01
N TRP A 88 8.50 -3.98 -7.42
CA TRP A 88 7.82 -2.70 -7.56
C TRP A 88 7.54 -2.35 -9.03
N LYS A 89 6.29 -1.96 -9.32
CA LYS A 89 5.91 -1.33 -10.59
C LYS A 89 5.61 0.15 -10.39
N LYS A 90 5.98 0.97 -11.36
CA LYS A 90 5.63 2.40 -11.40
C LYS A 90 4.30 2.58 -12.10
N GLY A 91 3.49 3.54 -11.63
CA GLY A 91 2.17 3.77 -12.17
C GLY A 91 1.51 5.04 -11.64
N THR A 92 0.30 5.27 -12.12
CA THR A 92 -0.54 6.40 -11.76
C THR A 92 -1.79 5.91 -11.06
N ILE A 93 -2.19 6.57 -9.97
CA ILE A 93 -3.46 6.25 -9.31
C ILE A 93 -4.60 6.69 -10.23
N VAL A 94 -5.40 5.74 -10.68
CA VAL A 94 -6.55 5.98 -11.57
C VAL A 94 -7.89 5.89 -10.86
N GLY A 95 -7.90 5.45 -9.61
CA GLY A 95 -9.12 5.39 -8.84
C GLY A 95 -8.92 5.10 -7.37
N LEU A 96 -9.88 5.57 -6.56
CA LEU A 96 -9.95 5.35 -5.12
C LEU A 96 -11.23 4.56 -4.84
N PHE A 97 -11.13 3.45 -4.10
CA PHE A 97 -12.29 2.62 -3.71
C PHE A 97 -13.28 2.31 -4.85
N MET A 98 -12.80 2.08 -6.08
CA MET A 98 -13.65 2.08 -7.29
C MET A 98 -14.69 0.95 -7.35
N LEU A 99 -14.57 -0.10 -6.53
CA LEU A 99 -15.49 -1.24 -6.56
C LEU A 99 -15.77 -1.83 -5.18
N ASP A 100 -14.80 -1.78 -4.27
CA ASP A 100 -14.90 -2.30 -2.92
C ASP A 100 -14.07 -1.42 -1.95
N ASP A 101 -14.57 -1.25 -0.71
CA ASP A 101 -13.85 -0.57 0.40
C ASP A 101 -12.54 -1.31 0.79
N LYS A 102 -12.22 -2.40 0.09
CA LYS A 102 -11.10 -3.30 0.33
C LYS A 102 -9.78 -2.77 -0.22
N TYR A 103 -9.80 -2.03 -1.33
CA TYR A 103 -8.59 -1.53 -1.98
C TYR A 103 -8.61 -0.01 -2.05
N PRO A 104 -7.82 0.70 -1.22
CA PRO A 104 -7.78 2.15 -1.22
C PRO A 104 -7.37 2.75 -2.57
N TYR A 105 -6.51 2.06 -3.33
CA TYR A 105 -5.97 2.57 -4.58
C TYR A 105 -6.04 1.54 -5.70
N VAL A 106 -6.44 2.01 -6.88
CA VAL A 106 -6.25 1.33 -8.17
C VAL A 106 -5.16 2.08 -8.93
N ILE A 107 -4.09 1.38 -9.29
CA ILE A 107 -2.91 1.92 -9.96
C ILE A 107 -2.87 1.35 -11.38
N LEU A 108 -2.81 2.22 -12.38
CA LEU A 108 -2.46 1.84 -13.75
C LEU A 108 -0.94 1.93 -13.88
N CYS A 109 -0.30 0.77 -13.99
CA CYS A 109 1.14 0.64 -14.18
C CYS A 109 1.58 1.10 -15.58
N ASP A 110 2.84 1.51 -15.70
CA ASP A 110 3.40 2.04 -16.96
C ASP A 110 3.45 0.98 -18.09
N ASP A 111 3.43 -0.31 -17.73
CA ASP A 111 3.33 -1.43 -18.65
C ASP A 111 1.88 -1.73 -19.11
N GLY A 112 0.90 -0.93 -18.65
CA GLY A 112 -0.51 -1.07 -18.97
C GLY A 112 -1.29 -2.01 -18.04
N GLU A 113 -0.64 -2.68 -17.09
CA GLU A 113 -1.33 -3.51 -16.11
C GLU A 113 -2.03 -2.69 -15.02
N GLN A 114 -3.07 -3.26 -14.40
CA GLN A 114 -3.73 -2.64 -13.25
C GLN A 114 -3.42 -3.41 -11.96
N VAL A 115 -2.87 -2.70 -10.98
CA VAL A 115 -2.55 -3.23 -9.65
C VAL A 115 -3.45 -2.58 -8.60
N ARG A 116 -3.87 -3.35 -7.60
CA ARG A 116 -4.66 -2.86 -6.46
C ARG A 116 -3.82 -2.91 -5.20
N ALA A 117 -3.66 -1.78 -4.52
CA ALA A 117 -2.95 -1.72 -3.24
C ALA A 117 -3.90 -2.15 -2.11
N PRO A 118 -3.59 -3.21 -1.34
CA PRO A 118 -4.45 -3.69 -0.25
C PRO A 118 -4.58 -2.72 0.93
N GLU A 119 -3.50 -1.97 1.24
CA GLU A 119 -3.48 -1.02 2.35
C GLU A 119 -2.69 0.23 1.96
N ASP A 120 -3.02 1.36 2.59
CA ASP A 120 -2.27 2.61 2.44
C ASP A 120 -1.02 2.60 3.33
N THR A 121 -0.04 1.77 2.97
CA THR A 121 1.24 1.67 3.66
C THR A 121 2.38 1.62 2.66
N ASP A 122 3.58 2.01 3.10
CA ASP A 122 4.78 1.95 2.27
C ASP A 122 5.17 0.52 1.86
N ILE A 123 4.54 -0.52 2.42
CA ILE A 123 4.73 -1.91 1.98
C ILE A 123 4.05 -2.15 0.63
N PHE A 124 2.94 -1.48 0.35
CA PHE A 124 2.15 -1.70 -0.86
C PHE A 124 2.20 -0.54 -1.85
N ILE A 125 2.40 0.69 -1.36
CA ILE A 125 2.36 1.89 -2.19
C ILE A 125 3.25 3.01 -1.62
N GLN A 126 4.13 3.54 -2.46
CA GLN A 126 5.06 4.60 -2.09
C GLN A 126 5.09 5.72 -3.13
N LYS A 127 5.38 6.95 -2.69
CA LYS A 127 5.66 8.07 -3.60
C LYS A 127 6.92 7.75 -4.40
N ILE A 128 6.92 8.03 -5.70
CA ILE A 128 8.16 7.98 -6.48
C ILE A 128 9.02 9.17 -6.04
N PRO A 129 10.27 8.94 -5.57
CA PRO A 129 11.19 10.03 -5.28
C PRO A 129 11.38 10.91 -6.52
N GLU A 130 11.41 12.23 -6.38
CA GLU A 130 11.56 13.14 -7.54
C GLU A 130 12.81 12.81 -8.36
N GLU A 131 13.89 12.40 -7.72
CA GLU A 131 15.13 11.91 -8.35
C GLU A 131 14.92 10.75 -9.34
N CYS A 132 13.88 9.92 -9.16
CA CYS A 132 13.54 8.83 -10.08
C CYS A 132 12.64 9.26 -11.25
N LEU A 133 12.07 10.46 -11.22
CA LEU A 133 11.24 11.00 -12.32
C LEU A 133 12.09 11.47 -13.51
N TYR A 134 13.36 11.81 -13.29
CA TYR A 134 14.25 12.42 -14.28
C TYR A 134 15.24 11.45 -14.96
N LEU A 135 15.25 10.15 -14.61
CA LEU A 135 16.23 9.19 -15.13
C LEU A 135 15.81 8.44 -16.41
N ALA A 136 14.63 8.70 -16.95
CA ALA A 136 14.25 8.22 -18.28
C ALA A 136 14.57 9.32 -19.30
N GLY A 137 15.68 9.16 -20.03
CA GLY A 137 15.91 9.96 -21.23
C GLY A 137 14.79 9.74 -22.26
N ALA A 138 14.64 10.64 -23.23
CA ALA A 138 13.66 10.56 -24.31
C ALA A 138 13.77 9.28 -25.19
N ASP A 139 14.82 8.48 -24.97
CA ASP A 139 15.14 7.22 -25.62
C ASP A 139 14.77 5.97 -24.78
N GLY A 140 14.17 6.15 -23.59
CA GLY A 140 13.73 5.05 -22.73
C GLY A 140 14.86 4.24 -22.09
N LYS A 141 16.11 4.71 -22.13
CA LYS A 141 17.24 4.06 -21.46
C LYS A 141 17.44 4.61 -20.04
N PRO A 142 17.88 3.77 -19.07
CA PRO A 142 18.28 4.26 -17.76
C PRO A 142 19.46 5.20 -17.93
N LEU A 143 19.31 6.46 -17.53
CA LEU A 143 20.47 7.32 -17.34
C LEU A 143 21.27 6.71 -16.17
N THR A 144 22.54 6.39 -16.42
CA THR A 144 23.44 5.85 -15.39
C THR A 144 23.39 6.73 -14.15
N PRO A 145 23.46 6.17 -12.92
CA PRO A 145 23.42 6.96 -11.71
C PRO A 145 24.52 8.02 -11.77
N ILE A 146 24.15 9.30 -11.69
CA ILE A 146 25.13 10.33 -11.35
C ILE A 146 25.53 10.00 -9.92
N THR A 147 26.66 9.30 -9.76
CA THR A 147 27.31 9.16 -8.46
C THR A 147 27.34 10.52 -7.79
N ALA A 148 26.74 10.61 -6.61
CA ALA A 148 26.84 11.76 -5.74
C ALA A 148 28.31 12.22 -5.67
N HIS A 149 28.50 13.54 -5.73
CA HIS A 149 29.78 14.27 -5.77
C HIS A 149 30.42 14.50 -7.15
N ASN A 150 29.85 15.43 -7.90
CA ASN A 150 30.66 16.56 -8.37
C ASN A 150 29.74 17.77 -8.64
N PRO A 151 29.97 18.94 -8.01
CA PRO A 151 29.21 20.14 -8.39
C PRO A 151 29.49 20.45 -9.86
N VAL A 152 28.43 20.57 -10.64
CA VAL A 152 28.48 21.09 -12.01
C VAL A 152 29.16 22.45 -11.94
N LYS A 153 30.40 22.56 -12.43
CA LYS A 153 31.04 23.86 -12.64
C LYS A 153 30.21 24.59 -13.69
N ASP A 154 29.68 25.74 -13.31
CA ASP A 154 28.98 26.64 -14.23
C ASP A 154 29.97 27.14 -15.29
N PRO A 155 29.85 26.74 -16.57
CA PRO A 155 30.75 27.20 -17.62
C PRO A 155 30.59 28.70 -17.93
N ALA A 156 29.53 29.36 -17.44
CA ALA A 156 29.35 30.81 -17.55
C ALA A 156 30.12 31.58 -16.45
N ALA A 157 30.56 30.92 -15.37
CA ALA A 157 31.35 31.55 -14.31
C ALA A 157 32.84 31.71 -14.72
N GLU A 158 33.39 30.76 -15.50
CA GLU A 158 34.78 30.82 -15.98
C GLU A 158 34.99 31.93 -17.03
N LEU A 159 34.03 32.14 -17.92
CA LEU A 159 34.07 33.22 -18.92
C LEU A 159 34.01 34.64 -18.32
N ARG A 160 33.50 34.80 -17.09
CA ARG A 160 33.49 36.10 -16.39
C ARG A 160 34.83 36.42 -15.72
N GLN A 161 35.61 35.41 -15.32
CA GLN A 161 36.92 35.63 -14.71
C GLN A 161 38.02 35.90 -15.75
N GLU A 162 37.93 35.30 -16.94
CA GLU A 162 38.88 35.56 -18.03
C GLU A 162 38.74 36.96 -18.65
N ALA A 163 37.56 37.60 -18.51
CA ALA A 163 37.33 38.98 -18.97
C ALA A 163 37.90 40.02 -17.99
N LEU A 164 37.95 39.73 -16.70
CA LEU A 164 38.49 40.65 -15.67
C LEU A 164 40.03 40.69 -15.62
N PHE A 165 40.71 39.67 -16.15
CA PHE A 165 42.18 39.60 -16.15
C PHE A 165 42.85 40.16 -17.42
N LYS A 166 42.07 40.59 -18.42
CA LYS A 166 42.60 41.15 -19.69
C LYS A 166 42.54 42.68 -19.78
N GLU A 167 42.05 43.36 -18.75
CA GLU A 167 42.01 44.83 -18.66
C GLU A 167 42.85 45.38 -17.48
N SER A 168 43.91 44.67 -17.07
CA SER A 168 44.89 45.13 -16.07
C SER A 168 46.33 44.96 -16.57
#